data_AF-A0A2I0PDD3-F1
#
_entry.id   AF-A0A2I0PDD3-F1
#
_cell.length_a   1.000
_cell.length_b   1.000
_cell.length_c   1.000
_cell.angle_alpha   90.00
_cell.angle_beta   90.00
_cell.angle_gamma   90.00
#
_symmetry.space_group_name_H-M   'P 1'
#
loop_
_entity.id
_entity.type
_entity.pdbx_description
1 polymer ?
#
loop_
_entity_poly.entity_id
_entity_poly.type
_entity_poly.pdbx_seq_one_letter_code
_entity_poly.pdbx_strand_id
1 'polypeptide(L)'
;MVSFTIIIEAGKRNFSAYCPDLPGCISTGKTEEETIKNMKEAIEFHLEGLRETDGPLPCPVSKARKVQISKKFETTKKSERKHCAAA
;
A
#
# COMPACT_ATOMS: atom_id res chain seq x y z
N MET A 1 -18.50 8.20 7.52
CA MET A 1 -17.24 8.05 6.76
C MET A 1 -16.59 6.75 7.17
N VAL A 2 -16.18 5.95 6.19
CA VAL A 2 -15.42 4.70 6.41
C VAL A 2 -13.96 4.99 6.09
N SER A 3 -13.04 4.47 6.90
CA SER A 3 -11.60 4.71 6.75
C SER A 3 -10.88 3.38 6.62
N PHE A 4 -10.02 3.25 5.62
CA PHE A 4 -9.19 2.05 5.41
C PHE A 4 -7.75 2.33 5.84
N THR A 5 -7.12 1.35 6.47
CA THR A 5 -5.68 1.40 6.76
C THR A 5 -4.92 0.98 5.51
N ILE A 6 -3.96 1.80 5.07
CA ILE A 6 -3.05 1.48 3.96
C ILE A 6 -1.62 1.42 4.48
N ILE A 7 -0.82 0.52 3.93
CA ILE A 7 0.61 0.40 4.19
C ILE A 7 1.33 0.92 2.97
N ILE A 8 2.25 1.88 3.17
CA ILE A 8 3.05 2.47 2.11
C ILE A 8 4.50 2.02 2.28
N GLU A 9 5.09 1.53 1.20
CA GLU A 9 6.45 1.05 1.13
C GLU A 9 7.22 1.83 0.04
N ALA A 10 8.42 2.29 0.39
CA ALA A 10 9.29 2.96 -0.56
C ALA A 10 10.09 1.93 -1.37
N GLY A 11 9.93 1.97 -2.69
CA GLY A 11 10.74 1.24 -3.65
C GLY A 11 12.02 1.98 -4.02
N LYS A 12 12.72 1.50 -5.05
CA LYS A 12 13.98 2.13 -5.54
C LYS A 12 13.74 3.50 -6.19
N ARG A 13 12.60 3.70 -6.84
CA ARG A 13 12.27 4.90 -7.64
C ARG A 13 10.82 5.36 -7.51
N ASN A 14 10.02 4.67 -6.69
CA ASN A 14 8.59 4.85 -6.57
C ASN A 14 8.14 4.45 -5.16
N PHE A 15 6.86 4.65 -4.89
CA PHE A 15 6.17 4.18 -3.71
C PHE A 15 5.10 3.18 -4.13
N SER A 16 4.87 2.18 -3.29
CA SER A 16 3.81 1.21 -3.43
C SER A 16 2.94 1.24 -2.17
N ALA A 17 1.63 1.15 -2.34
CA ALA A 17 0.69 1.04 -1.24
C ALA A 17 -0.24 -0.15 -1.42
N TYR A 18 -0.64 -0.76 -0.32
CA TYR A 18 -1.66 -1.80 -0.30
C TYR A 18 -2.56 -1.64 0.93
N CYS A 19 -3.80 -2.12 0.83
CA CYS A 19 -4.72 -2.18 1.95
C CYS A 19 -4.80 -3.62 2.51
N PRO A 20 -4.49 -3.87 3.79
CA PRO A 20 -4.61 -5.19 4.37
C PRO A 20 -6.06 -5.70 4.45
N ASP A 21 -7.05 -4.81 4.53
CA ASP A 21 -8.47 -5.17 4.56
C ASP A 21 -9.02 -5.52 3.16
N LEU A 22 -8.33 -5.11 2.08
CA LEU A 22 -8.76 -5.31 0.69
C LEU A 22 -7.67 -6.07 -0.07
N PRO A 23 -7.61 -7.41 0.07
CA PRO A 23 -6.60 -8.21 -0.60
C PRO A 23 -6.69 -8.03 -2.11
N GLY A 24 -5.56 -7.69 -2.74
CA GLY A 24 -5.48 -7.40 -4.17
C GLY A 24 -5.69 -5.92 -4.54
N CYS A 25 -6.08 -5.07 -3.59
CA CYS A 25 -6.11 -3.62 -3.80
C CYS A 25 -4.71 -3.04 -3.52
N ILE A 26 -3.98 -2.78 -4.61
CA ILE A 26 -2.59 -2.30 -4.60
C ILE A 26 -2.48 -1.12 -5.56
N SER A 27 -1.70 -0.11 -5.20
CA SER A 27 -1.43 1.04 -6.05
C SER A 27 0.03 1.49 -5.95
N THR A 28 0.51 2.22 -6.96
CA THR A 28 1.88 2.75 -6.99
C THR A 28 1.90 4.19 -7.52
N GLY A 29 2.91 4.96 -7.14
CA GLY A 29 3.13 6.34 -7.60
C GLY A 29 4.59 6.75 -7.50
N LYS A 30 4.98 7.84 -8.17
CA LYS A 30 6.35 8.37 -8.10
C LYS A 30 6.62 9.04 -6.76
N THR A 31 5.59 9.65 -6.16
CA THR A 31 5.64 10.24 -4.82
C THR A 31 4.68 9.53 -3.85
N GLU A 32 4.87 9.76 -2.56
CA GLU A 32 3.98 9.24 -1.52
C GLU A 32 2.56 9.78 -1.70
N GLU A 33 2.41 11.08 -1.98
CA GLU A 33 1.12 11.74 -2.18
C GLU A 33 0.38 11.21 -3.41
N GLU A 34 1.10 11.01 -4.53
CA GLU A 34 0.55 10.40 -5.74
C GLU A 34 0.05 8.98 -5.44
N THR A 35 0.84 8.21 -4.68
CA THR A 35 0.47 6.84 -4.29
C THR A 35 -0.79 6.83 -3.41
N ILE A 36 -0.90 7.76 -2.45
CA ILE A 36 -2.10 7.90 -1.60
C ILE A 36 -3.32 8.24 -2.46
N LYS A 37 -3.18 9.18 -3.40
CA LYS A 37 -4.26 9.54 -4.33
C LYS A 37 -4.72 8.33 -5.14
N ASN A 38 -3.78 7.65 -5.79
CA ASN A 38 -4.07 6.47 -6.62
C ASN A 38 -4.67 5.33 -5.78
N MET A 39 -4.25 5.18 -4.52
CA MET A 39 -4.80 4.18 -3.61
C MET A 39 -6.24 4.50 -3.24
N LYS A 40 -6.57 5.78 -3.01
CA LYS A 40 -7.96 6.20 -2.75
C LYS A 40 -8.87 5.86 -3.93
N GLU A 41 -8.45 6.19 -5.15
CA GLU A 41 -9.21 5.88 -6.38
C GLU A 41 -9.39 4.36 -6.55
N ALA A 42 -8.35 3.57 -6.27
CA ALA A 42 -8.42 2.10 -6.36
C ALA A 42 -9.40 1.48 -5.34
N ILE A 43 -9.46 2.01 -4.12
CA ILE A 43 -10.41 1.57 -3.09
C ILE A 43 -11.84 1.93 -3.51
N GLU A 44 -12.06 3.17 -3.95
CA GLU A 44 -13.37 3.63 -4.43
C GLU A 44 -13.88 2.74 -5.57
N PHE A 45 -13.04 2.50 -6.59
CA PHE A 45 -13.36 1.61 -7.71
C PHE A 45 -13.67 0.17 -7.27
N HIS A 46 -12.91 -0.38 -6.32
CA HIS A 46 -13.15 -1.74 -5.81
C HIS A 46 -14.49 -1.84 -5.06
N LEU A 47 -14.83 -0.84 -4.25
CA LEU A 47 -16.10 -0.79 -3.53
C LEU A 47 -17.28 -0.61 -4.49
N GLU A 48 -17.14 0.21 -5.53
CA GLU A 48 -18.15 0.35 -6.59
C GLU A 48 -18.42 -0.98 -7.29
N GLY A 49 -17.37 -1.70 -7.70
CA GLY A 49 -17.52 -3.02 -8.32
C GLY A 49 -18.21 -4.04 -7.40
N LEU A 50 -17.90 -4.03 -6.08
CA LEU A 50 -18.59 -4.89 -5.12
C LEU A 50 -20.08 -4.58 -5.00
N ARG A 51 -20.47 -3.30 -5.06
CA ARG A 51 -21.87 -2.87 -5.03
C ARG A 51 -22.63 -3.33 -6.27
N GLU A 52 -21.98 -3.36 -7.44
CA GLU A 52 -22.60 -3.83 -8.69
C GLU A 52 -22.81 -5.35 -8.70
N THR A 53 -21.96 -6.10 -8.00
CA THR A 53 -22.04 -7.57 -7.92
C THR A 53 -22.85 -8.08 -6.72
N ASP A 54 -23.58 -7.22 -6.01
CA ASP A 54 -24.27 -7.52 -4.73
C ASP A 54 -23.38 -8.22 -3.68
N GLY A 55 -22.08 -7.93 -3.72
CA GLY A 55 -21.09 -8.50 -2.81
C GLY A 55 -21.15 -7.84 -1.42
N PRO A 56 -20.76 -8.56 -0.36
CA PRO A 56 -20.66 -7.95 0.97
C PRO A 56 -19.59 -6.86 0.98
N LEU A 57 -19.95 -5.66 1.46
CA LEU A 57 -18.98 -4.58 1.65
C LEU A 57 -18.03 -4.94 2.80
N PRO A 58 -16.71 -4.88 2.59
CA PRO A 58 -15.74 -5.17 3.63
C PRO A 58 -15.77 -4.10 4.71
N CYS A 59 -15.87 -4.53 5.97
CA CYS A 59 -15.71 -3.66 7.12
C CYS A 59 -14.21 -3.55 7.46
N PRO A 60 -13.58 -2.37 7.39
CA PRO A 60 -12.17 -2.23 7.73
C PRO A 60 -11.95 -2.51 9.22
N VAL A 61 -11.09 -3.50 9.52
CA VAL A 61 -10.75 -3.91 10.89
C VAL A 61 -9.27 -3.72 11.18
N SER A 62 -8.45 -3.45 10.16
CA SER A 62 -7.02 -3.34 10.30
C SER A 62 -6.59 -2.11 11.09
N LYS A 63 -5.69 -2.33 12.05
CA LYS A 63 -5.02 -1.29 12.84
C LYS A 63 -3.52 -1.44 12.64
N ALA A 64 -2.86 -0.35 12.22
CA ALA A 64 -1.40 -0.31 12.15
C ALA A 64 -0.81 0.22 13.46
N ARG A 65 0.21 -0.47 14.00
CA ARG A 65 0.98 0.01 15.15
C ARG A 65 2.47 -0.30 14.95
N LYS A 66 3.32 0.70 15.14
CA LYS A 66 4.77 0.50 15.20
C LYS A 66 5.14 -0.07 16.58
N VAL A 67 5.92 -1.13 16.60
CA VAL A 67 6.47 -1.72 17.84
C VAL A 67 7.97 -1.47 17.86
N GLN A 68 8.48 -0.91 18.96
CA GLN A 68 9.92 -0.73 19.16
C GLN A 68 10.53 -2.01 19.72
N ILE A 69 11.66 -2.42 19.16
CA ILE A 69 12.38 -3.62 19.59
C ILE A 69 13.79 -3.20 20.02
N SER A 70 14.23 -3.66 21.19
CA SER A 70 15.52 -3.32 21.80
C SER A 70 16.69 -4.22 21.35
N LYS A 71 16.41 -5.34 20.68
CA LYS A 71 17.44 -6.20 20.08
C LYS A 71 18.00 -5.52 18.82
N LYS A 72 19.33 -5.42 18.73
CA LYS A 72 20.02 -4.98 17.52
C LYS A 72 19.90 -6.08 16.46
N PHE A 73 19.11 -5.82 15.43
CA PHE A 73 19.10 -6.63 14.22
C PHE A 73 19.89 -5.88 13.15
N GLU A 74 20.90 -6.54 12.60
CA GLU A 74 21.67 -6.00 11.48
C GLU A 74 20.76 -5.99 10.25
N THR A 75 20.25 -4.81 9.92
CA THR A 75 19.48 -4.64 8.68
C THR A 75 20.47 -4.69 7.53
N THR A 76 20.67 -5.87 6.95
CA THR A 76 21.26 -5.99 5.62
C THR A 76 20.30 -5.35 4.64
N LYS A 77 20.43 -4.02 4.45
CA LYS A 77 19.97 -3.37 3.23
C LYS A 77 20.77 -4.02 2.12
N LYS A 78 20.23 -5.08 1.50
CA LYS A 78 20.74 -5.60 0.24
C LYS A 78 20.52 -4.51 -0.80
N SER A 79 21.48 -3.63 -0.87
CA SER A 79 21.67 -2.64 -1.92
C SER A 79 21.88 -3.45 -3.20
N GLU A 80 20.79 -3.82 -3.86
CA GLU A 80 20.85 -4.19 -5.27
C GLU A 80 20.83 -2.89 -6.07
N ARG A 81 21.94 -2.14 -5.95
CA ARG A 81 22.47 -1.29 -7.00
C ARG A 81 22.79 -2.19 -8.19
N LYS A 82 21.81 -2.47 -9.05
CA LYS A 82 22.08 -2.95 -10.42
C LYS A 82 21.07 -2.33 -11.39
N HIS A 83 21.61 -1.38 -12.15
CA HIS A 83 21.31 -1.03 -13.54
C HIS A 83 19.86 -0.74 -13.96
N CYS A 84 19.65 0.53 -14.32
CA CYS A 84 18.93 0.99 -15.52
C CYS A 84 19.06 2.53 -15.52
N ALA A 85 20.26 3.07 -15.74
CA ALA A 85 20.66 3.57 -17.06
C ALA A 85 20.06 2.81 -18.26
N ALA A 86 19.12 3.44 -18.94
CA ALA A 86 18.77 3.31 -20.36
C ALA A 86 17.48 4.12 -20.56
N ALA A 87 17.30 4.97 -21.55
CA ALA A 87 18.15 5.62 -22.55
C ALA A 87 17.25 6.73 -23.11
#